data_AF-A0A917VV82-F1
#
_entry.id   AF-A0A917VV82-F1
#
_cell.length_a   1.000
_cell.length_b   1.000
_cell.length_c   1.000
_cell.angle_alpha   90.00
_cell.angle_beta   90.00
_cell.angle_gamma   90.00
#
_symmetry.space_group_name_H-M   'P 1'
#
loop_
_entity.id
_entity.type
_entity.pdbx_description
1 polymer ?
#
loop_
_entity_poly.entity_id
_entity_poly.type
_entity_poly.pdbx_seq_one_letter_code
_entity_poly.pdbx_strand_id
1 'polypeptide(L)'
;MSDILYDKPTMEALFDSLKTEGSKIQGEIEALGTAKDNFLAAMASQGAQDGFQTAHGAVNTELEDTLTKLDQLAAAVENALHRALETDKKIGDGFAAFG
;
A
#
# COMPACT_ATOMS: atom_id res chain seq x y z
N MET A 1 19.66 -13.49 23.72
CA MET A 1 18.80 -13.58 22.53
C MET A 1 18.34 -12.17 22.27
N SER A 2 18.55 -11.66 21.05
CA SER A 2 18.06 -10.32 20.73
C SER A 2 16.55 -10.44 20.65
N ASP A 3 15.84 -9.98 21.69
CA ASP A 3 14.42 -9.71 21.56
C ASP A 3 14.31 -8.77 20.36
N ILE A 4 13.79 -9.29 19.26
CA ILE A 4 13.18 -8.42 18.26
C ILE A 4 12.00 -7.85 19.02
N LEU A 5 12.24 -6.75 19.72
CA LEU A 5 11.27 -6.01 20.48
C LEU A 5 10.27 -5.49 19.44
N TYR A 6 9.24 -6.29 19.19
CA TYR A 6 8.18 -5.93 18.26
C TYR A 6 7.41 -4.79 18.90
N ASP A 7 7.69 -3.55 18.46
CA ASP A 7 6.96 -2.38 18.90
C ASP A 7 5.60 -2.36 18.20
N LYS A 8 4.64 -3.07 18.80
CA LYS A 8 3.27 -3.22 18.31
C LYS A 8 2.63 -1.89 17.89
N PRO A 9 2.69 -0.82 18.71
CA PRO A 9 2.25 0.52 18.29
C PRO A 9 2.85 1.01 16.98
N THR A 10 4.16 0.82 16.77
CA THR A 10 4.84 1.25 15.54
C THR A 10 4.39 0.43 14.33
N MET A 11 4.13 -0.86 14.50
CA MET A 11 3.68 -1.72 13.41
C MET A 11 2.21 -1.51 13.05
N GLU A 12 1.34 -1.24 14.03
CA GLU A 12 -0.04 -0.81 13.79
C GLU A 12 -0.07 0.55 13.08
N ALA A 13 0.74 1.52 13.53
CA ALA A 13 0.86 2.82 12.87
C ALA A 13 1.40 2.71 11.44
N LEU A 14 2.34 1.79 11.18
CA LEU A 14 2.83 1.51 9.84
C LEU A 14 1.73 0.92 8.95
N PHE A 15 0.95 -0.03 9.45
CA PHE A 15 -0.18 -0.61 8.71
C PHE A 15 -1.22 0.45 8.33
N ASP A 16 -1.61 1.30 9.28
CA ASP A 16 -2.58 2.38 9.03
C ASP A 16 -2.05 3.42 8.03
N SER A 17 -0.76 3.73 8.11
CA SER A 17 -0.09 4.63 7.16
C SER A 17 -0.10 4.04 5.76
N LEU A 18 0.22 2.75 5.60
CA LEU A 18 0.22 2.07 4.30
C LEU A 18 -1.18 2.09 3.66
N LYS A 19 -2.23 1.85 4.44
CA LYS A 19 -3.62 1.95 3.94
C LYS A 19 -4.01 3.35 3.54
N THR A 20 -3.59 4.34 4.32
CA THR A 20 -3.87 5.76 4.05
C THR A 20 -3.19 6.22 2.76
N GLU A 21 -1.90 5.94 2.59
CA GLU A 21 -1.16 6.29 1.38
C GLU A 21 -1.67 5.52 0.15
N GLY A 22 -2.02 4.23 0.30
CA GLY A 22 -2.66 3.46 -0.77
C GLY A 22 -3.98 4.10 -1.24
N SER A 23 -4.82 4.53 -0.30
CA SER A 23 -6.09 5.19 -0.63
C SER A 23 -5.89 6.54 -1.34
N LYS A 24 -4.84 7.30 -0.98
CA LYS A 24 -4.49 8.56 -1.67
C LYS A 24 -4.07 8.31 -3.11
N ILE A 25 -3.17 7.34 -3.34
CA ILE A 25 -2.71 6.98 -4.68
C ILE A 25 -3.88 6.55 -5.55
N GLN A 26 -4.82 5.78 -5.00
CA GLN A 26 -6.02 5.38 -5.73
C GLN A 26 -6.86 6.60 -6.15
N GLY A 27 -7.03 7.59 -5.26
CA GLY A 27 -7.69 8.84 -5.61
C GLY A 27 -6.94 9.65 -6.68
N GLU A 28 -5.60 9.65 -6.65
CA GLU A 28 -4.78 10.31 -7.67
C GLU A 28 -4.89 9.64 -9.05
N ILE A 29 -4.99 8.31 -9.11
CA ILE A 29 -5.24 7.55 -10.35
C ILE A 29 -6.58 7.97 -10.98
N GLU A 30 -7.65 8.04 -10.19
CA GLU A 30 -8.97 8.46 -10.66
C GLU A 30 -8.97 9.91 -11.18
N ALA A 31 -8.30 10.81 -10.45
CA ALA A 31 -8.14 12.19 -10.85
C ALA A 31 -7.33 12.31 -12.16
N LEU A 32 -6.27 11.52 -12.30
CA LEU A 32 -5.45 11.49 -13.51
C LEU A 32 -6.26 10.99 -14.72
N GLY A 33 -7.08 9.95 -14.55
CA GLY A 33 -7.99 9.45 -15.59
C GLY A 33 -8.98 10.52 -16.06
N THR A 34 -9.56 11.27 -15.13
CA THR A 34 -10.47 12.39 -15.46
C THR A 34 -9.73 13.51 -16.20
N ALA A 35 -8.53 13.86 -15.75
CA ALA A 35 -7.70 14.87 -16.40
C ALA A 35 -7.29 14.45 -17.83
N LYS A 36 -7.02 13.15 -18.04
CA LYS A 36 -6.72 12.57 -19.35
C LYS A 36 -7.86 12.80 -20.34
N ASP A 37 -9.08 12.46 -19.94
CA ASP A 37 -10.26 12.57 -20.81
C ASP A 37 -10.54 14.03 -21.18
N ASN A 38 -10.45 14.94 -20.21
CA ASN A 38 -10.56 16.38 -20.45
C ASN A 38 -9.48 16.91 -21.40
N PHE A 39 -8.23 16.46 -21.23
CA PHE A 39 -7.12 16.87 -22.07
C PHE A 39 -7.31 16.37 -23.50
N LEU A 40 -7.67 15.09 -23.70
CA LEU A 40 -7.93 14.53 -25.02
C LEU A 40 -9.08 15.25 -25.74
N ALA A 41 -10.15 15.59 -25.02
CA ALA A 41 -11.28 16.35 -25.57
C ALA A 41 -10.89 17.79 -25.97
N ALA A 42 -9.94 18.40 -25.28
CA ALA A 42 -9.42 19.73 -25.59
C ALA A 42 -8.38 19.75 -26.72
N MET A 43 -7.79 18.60 -27.07
CA MET A 43 -6.76 18.51 -28.09
C MET A 43 -7.33 18.34 -29.50
N ALA A 44 -6.89 19.19 -30.43
CA ALA A 44 -7.32 19.18 -31.84
C ALA A 44 -6.48 18.27 -32.77
N SER A 45 -5.31 17.80 -32.34
CA SER A 45 -4.37 17.04 -33.19
C SER A 45 -4.16 15.61 -32.70
N GLN A 46 -4.34 14.65 -33.60
CA GLN A 46 -4.27 13.21 -33.32
C GLN A 46 -2.89 12.75 -32.82
N GLY A 47 -1.79 13.24 -33.40
CA GLY A 47 -0.44 12.74 -33.07
C GLY A 47 0.03 13.06 -31.65
N ALA A 48 -0.41 14.19 -31.09
CA ALA A 48 -0.10 14.54 -29.71
C ALA A 48 -1.07 13.90 -28.69
N GLN A 49 -2.26 13.46 -29.14
CA GLN A 49 -3.13 12.58 -28.35
C GLN A 49 -2.48 11.20 -28.14
N ASP A 50 -1.85 10.64 -29.18
CA ASP A 50 -1.19 9.32 -29.11
C ASP A 50 0.01 9.31 -28.14
N GLY A 51 0.86 10.35 -28.22
CA GLY A 51 1.99 10.51 -27.32
C GLY A 51 1.56 10.71 -25.86
N PHE A 52 0.51 11.50 -25.64
CA PHE A 52 -0.07 11.69 -24.31
C PHE A 52 -0.72 10.41 -23.77
N GLN A 53 -1.48 9.68 -24.58
CA GLN A 53 -2.07 8.40 -24.18
C GLN A 53 -1.00 7.38 -23.77
N THR A 54 0.11 7.33 -24.50
CA THR A 54 1.24 6.45 -24.17
C THR A 54 1.85 6.82 -22.82
N ALA A 55 2.15 8.11 -22.61
CA ALA A 55 2.72 8.59 -21.36
C ALA A 55 1.76 8.38 -20.17
N HIS A 56 0.47 8.69 -20.36
CA HIS A 56 -0.57 8.44 -19.37
C HIS A 56 -0.66 6.95 -19.02
N GLY A 57 -0.66 6.07 -20.03
CA GLY A 57 -0.69 4.62 -19.83
C GLY A 57 0.47 4.14 -18.96
N ALA A 58 1.69 4.58 -19.26
CA ALA A 58 2.87 4.23 -18.48
C ALA A 58 2.75 4.70 -17.01
N VAL A 59 2.33 5.95 -16.78
CA VAL A 59 2.13 6.47 -15.42
C VAL A 59 1.06 5.66 -14.67
N ASN A 60 -0.06 5.35 -15.33
CA ASN A 60 -1.13 4.58 -14.71
C ASN A 60 -0.66 3.17 -14.30
N THR A 61 0.11 2.50 -15.16
CA THR A 61 0.70 1.19 -14.84
C THR A 61 1.63 1.24 -13.63
N GLU A 62 2.51 2.25 -13.54
CA GLU A 62 3.42 2.39 -12.39
C GLU A 62 2.67 2.70 -11.07
N LEU A 63 1.57 3.48 -11.14
CA LEU A 63 0.72 3.74 -10.00
C LEU A 63 -0.03 2.47 -9.54
N GLU A 64 -0.55 1.67 -10.46
CA GLU A 64 -1.17 0.37 -10.16
C GLU A 64 -0.18 -0.64 -9.56
N ASP A 65 1.06 -0.70 -10.06
CA ASP A 65 2.13 -1.53 -9.48
C ASP A 65 2.51 -1.05 -8.08
N THR A 66 2.54 0.27 -7.85
CA THR A 66 2.79 0.86 -6.53
C THR A 66 1.69 0.47 -5.53
N LEU A 67 0.42 0.52 -5.93
CA LEU A 67 -0.69 0.05 -5.09
C LEU A 67 -0.54 -1.42 -4.73
N THR A 68 -0.20 -2.25 -5.72
CA THR A 68 0.02 -3.69 -5.50
C THR A 68 1.12 -3.94 -4.47
N LYS A 69 2.23 -3.18 -4.54
CA LYS A 69 3.33 -3.28 -3.56
C LYS A 69 2.92 -2.80 -2.16
N LEU A 70 2.12 -1.74 -2.06
CA LEU A 70 1.59 -1.25 -0.78
C LEU A 70 0.67 -2.29 -0.14
N ASP A 71 -0.21 -2.94 -0.91
CA ASP A 71 -1.08 -4.00 -0.42
C ASP A 71 -0.28 -5.22 0.07
N GLN A 72 0.74 -5.63 -0.69
CA GLN A 72 1.64 -6.71 -0.29
C GLN A 72 2.40 -6.38 1.00
N LEU A 73 2.86 -5.13 1.13
CA LEU A 73 3.57 -4.68 2.33
C LEU A 73 2.62 -4.64 3.54
N ALA A 74 1.40 -4.13 3.38
CA ALA A 74 0.39 -4.13 4.44
C ALA A 74 0.07 -5.56 4.90
N ALA A 75 -0.10 -6.51 3.97
CA ALA A 75 -0.31 -7.91 4.30
C ALA A 75 0.90 -8.55 5.02
N ALA A 76 2.12 -8.18 4.65
CA ALA A 76 3.32 -8.65 5.34
C ALA A 76 3.40 -8.13 6.79
N VAL A 77 3.05 -6.85 7.00
CA VAL A 77 3.00 -6.22 8.33
C VAL A 77 1.93 -6.87 9.21
N GLU A 78 0.73 -7.11 8.68
CA GLU A 78 -0.37 -7.80 9.38
C GLU A 78 0.03 -9.23 9.78
N ASN A 79 0.66 -9.97 8.87
CA ASN A 79 1.16 -11.32 9.16
C ASN A 79 2.23 -11.32 10.25
N ALA A 80 3.10 -10.30 10.28
CA ALA A 80 4.11 -10.15 11.33
C ALA A 80 3.46 -9.84 12.70
N LEU A 81 2.42 -8.99 12.71
CA LEU A 81 1.62 -8.70 13.91
C LEU A 81 1.00 -9.97 14.48
N HIS A 82 0.34 -10.78 13.65
CA HIS A 82 -0.28 -12.02 14.10
C HIS A 82 0.74 -13.02 14.69
N ARG A 83 1.89 -13.22 14.02
CA ARG A 83 2.94 -14.11 14.54
C ARG A 83 3.51 -13.63 15.88
N ALA A 84 3.70 -12.32 16.04
CA ALA A 84 4.19 -11.75 17.29
C ALA A 84 3.19 -11.99 18.43
N LEU A 85 1.90 -11.72 18.20
CA LEU A 85 0.84 -11.95 19.19
C LEU A 85 0.67 -13.43 19.57
N GLU A 86 0.73 -14.35 18.60
CA GLU A 86 0.66 -15.79 18.87
C GLU A 86 1.86 -16.28 19.69
N THR A 87 3.04 -15.75 19.43
CA THR A 87 4.27 -16.11 20.15
C THR A 87 4.19 -15.62 21.60
N ASP A 88 3.79 -14.36 21.81
CA ASP A 88 3.63 -13.77 23.14
C ASP A 88 2.58 -14.53 23.98
N LYS A 89 1.44 -14.89 23.38
CA LYS A 89 0.42 -15.71 24.04
C LYS A 89 0.94 -17.08 24.49
N LYS A 90 1.67 -17.79 23.62
CA LYS A 90 2.27 -19.10 23.97
C LYS A 90 3.29 -19.01 25.10
N ILE A 91 4.08 -17.94 25.12
CA ILE A 91 5.04 -17.68 26.20
C ILE A 91 4.30 -17.39 27.51
N GLY A 92 3.28 -16.53 27.49
CA GLY A 92 2.44 -16.20 28.65
C GLY A 92 1.74 -17.43 29.24
N ASP A 93 1.13 -18.28 28.40
CA ASP A 93 0.51 -19.54 28.81
C ASP A 93 1.54 -20.52 29.40
N GLY A 94 2.75 -20.57 28.82
CA GLY A 94 3.86 -21.37 29.31
C GLY A 94 4.33 -20.96 30.71
N PHE A 95 4.40 -19.65 31.00
CA PHE A 95 4.73 -19.16 32.33
C PHE A 95 3.59 -19.34 33.34
N ALA A 96 2.32 -19.22 32.92
CA ALA A 96 1.17 -19.46 33.78
C ALA A 96 1.06 -20.92 34.27
N ALA A 97 1.59 -21.88 33.51
CA ALA A 97 1.62 -23.30 33.90
C ALA A 97 2.66 -23.63 35.00
N PHE A 98 3.58 -22.71 35.33
CA PHE A 98 4.60 -22.87 36.38
C PHE A 98 4.33 -21.99 37.62
N GLY A 99 3.20 -21.27 37.67
CA GLY A 99 2.79 -20.39 38.77
C GLY A 99 1.78 -21.00 39.72
#